data_AF-A0A968MDX0-F1
#
_entry.id   AF-A0A968MDX0-F1
#
_cell.length_a   1.000
_cell.length_b   1.000
_cell.length_c   1.000
_cell.angle_alpha   90.00
_cell.angle_beta   90.00
_cell.angle_gamma   90.00
#
_symmetry.space_group_name_H-M   'P 1'
#
loop_
_entity.id
_entity.type
_entity.pdbx_description
1 polymer ?
#
loop_
_entity_poly.entity_id
_entity_poly.type
_entity_poly.pdbx_seq_one_letter_code
_entity_poly.pdbx_strand_id
1 'polypeptide(L)'
;MKVFIHLTGHYQRMAFSKQPPSSLDTWLQATQETAKKLKQGSTAQLRQEFGLNYLSTQTLQQLLASENTNNTLSTPTFRIPQFPRYQFITEGSESCELNLFSDDPQIPSYWEPNQTSHPGTYLWQKTDNNIPSFLEALIHLAHQYWQHLPHLESLTLAIQSSDTNAISIPIPHNLQLYIMVSLIEMPAEVQVAFNQIQSFTTLTEKRTNITASLIEEILPTPNSLAQNYLAQYLHDATRELPRHLSLTKQSISTHQWIIGRGESRAAIEKVISSAQEFLLISSFIIESESIVQQICQKAAIIPVWILTNLNDETLNKLDSRTNIQDDYEHSTERKSRCLHLLLTAGATIREGSFHLKAYISERFAYLGSCNLTGGSLDYNLEAGILCQNTPTHANLIAAFTHYWHHTTRSRILPSMISGSILIQSLPENNAPLSLETTTLLDPHHFEQDLIRELEFTTAPIIIYSRSFHASNPLLHQLKRRLTHLYLVSLPAHLPSDLNYTLDLIPYQHAK
;
A
#
# COMPACT_ATOMS: atom_id res chain seq x y z
N MET A 1 -9.94 16.68 -21.21
CA MET A 1 -9.06 17.09 -20.10
C MET A 1 -9.91 17.61 -18.96
N LYS A 2 -9.78 17.01 -17.77
CA LYS A 2 -10.42 17.45 -16.52
C LYS A 2 -9.34 18.00 -15.60
N VAL A 3 -9.65 19.08 -14.86
CA VAL A 3 -8.74 19.68 -13.87
C VAL A 3 -9.30 19.40 -12.48
N PHE A 4 -8.42 18.95 -11.60
CA PHE A 4 -8.73 18.63 -10.21
C PHE A 4 -7.82 19.41 -9.28
N ILE A 5 -8.41 19.99 -8.23
CA ILE A 5 -7.71 20.85 -7.27
C ILE A 5 -8.06 20.42 -5.85
N HIS A 6 -7.07 20.03 -5.06
CA HIS A 6 -7.21 19.77 -3.63
C HIS A 6 -7.17 21.09 -2.86
N LEU A 7 -8.29 21.40 -2.22
CA LEU A 7 -8.44 22.58 -1.39
C LEU A 7 -8.35 22.17 0.08
N THR A 8 -7.51 22.83 0.85
CA THR A 8 -7.41 22.67 2.30
C THR A 8 -8.32 23.66 3.00
N GLY A 9 -9.00 23.24 4.07
CA GLY A 9 -9.98 24.08 4.72
C GLY A 9 -10.83 23.34 5.74
N HIS A 10 -12.06 23.78 5.90
CA HIS A 10 -13.03 23.12 6.75
C HIS A 10 -14.42 23.08 6.12
N TYR A 11 -15.08 21.95 6.28
CA TYR A 11 -16.49 21.79 6.03
C TYR A 11 -17.24 22.54 7.13
N GLN A 12 -18.18 23.40 6.77
CA GLN A 12 -19.06 24.08 7.68
C GLN A 12 -20.50 23.64 7.46
N ARG A 13 -21.15 23.24 8.55
CA ARG A 13 -22.55 22.87 8.62
C ARG A 13 -23.36 24.10 9.00
N MET A 14 -24.11 24.66 8.05
CA MET A 14 -24.93 25.84 8.25
C MET A 14 -26.34 25.50 8.73
N ALA A 15 -26.86 26.30 9.66
CA ALA A 15 -28.23 26.22 10.13
C ALA A 15 -29.21 26.66 9.03
N PHE A 16 -30.40 26.07 9.04
CA PHE A 16 -31.40 26.22 7.97
C PHE A 16 -31.92 27.68 7.86
N SER A 17 -31.91 28.24 6.64
CA SER A 17 -32.72 29.42 6.30
C SER A 17 -33.93 29.02 5.45
N LYS A 18 -35.09 28.85 6.11
CA LYS A 18 -36.47 28.70 5.58
C LYS A 18 -36.80 27.52 4.63
N GLN A 19 -37.81 26.76 5.05
CA GLN A 19 -38.69 25.76 4.41
C GLN A 19 -38.10 24.76 3.37
N PRO A 20 -38.16 23.43 3.64
CA PRO A 20 -37.86 22.39 2.65
C PRO A 20 -39.02 22.15 1.64
N PRO A 21 -38.72 21.61 0.43
CA PRO A 21 -39.64 21.56 -0.71
C PRO A 21 -40.61 20.35 -0.76
N SER A 22 -40.63 19.46 0.23
CA SER A 22 -41.43 18.21 0.18
C SER A 22 -42.21 17.99 1.47
N SER A 23 -43.50 17.66 1.36
CA SER A 23 -44.39 17.47 2.50
C SER A 23 -44.02 16.20 3.28
N LEU A 24 -44.26 16.27 4.59
CA LEU A 24 -44.07 15.18 5.55
C LEU A 24 -44.75 13.87 5.11
N ASP A 25 -45.89 13.99 4.43
CA ASP A 25 -46.70 12.86 3.97
C ASP A 25 -45.96 11.97 2.97
N THR A 26 -45.13 12.55 2.10
CA THR A 26 -44.37 11.80 1.09
C THR A 26 -43.29 10.93 1.75
N TRP A 27 -42.65 11.44 2.79
CA TRP A 27 -41.66 10.70 3.58
C TRP A 27 -42.30 9.59 4.41
N LEU A 28 -43.46 9.85 5.01
CA LEU A 28 -44.21 8.86 5.78
C LEU A 28 -44.66 7.69 4.91
N GLN A 29 -45.18 7.95 3.70
CA GLN A 29 -45.57 6.89 2.77
C GLN A 29 -44.38 6.02 2.34
N ALA A 30 -43.24 6.61 1.96
CA ALA A 30 -42.06 5.86 1.54
C ALA A 30 -41.50 4.96 2.67
N THR A 31 -41.52 5.47 3.90
CA THR A 31 -41.04 4.71 5.07
C THR A 31 -41.99 3.56 5.42
N GLN A 32 -43.31 3.79 5.32
CA GLN A 32 -44.35 2.77 5.58
C GLN A 32 -44.38 1.67 4.51
N GLU A 33 -44.22 2.00 3.23
CA GLU A 33 -44.14 1.01 2.15
C GLU A 33 -42.91 0.09 2.29
N THR A 34 -41.81 0.64 2.81
CA THR A 34 -40.56 -0.09 3.01
C THR A 34 -40.63 -1.00 4.24
N ALA A 35 -41.22 -0.52 5.34
CA ALA A 35 -41.49 -1.34 6.53
C ALA A 35 -42.39 -2.55 6.22
N LYS A 36 -43.45 -2.35 5.43
CA LYS A 36 -44.33 -3.43 4.96
C LYS A 36 -43.61 -4.50 4.13
N LYS A 37 -42.60 -4.12 3.34
CA LYS A 37 -41.85 -5.06 2.49
C LYS A 37 -40.98 -6.04 3.29
N LEU A 38 -40.49 -5.65 4.47
CA LEU A 38 -39.43 -6.40 5.16
C LEU A 38 -39.92 -7.27 6.33
N LYS A 39 -41.19 -7.17 6.74
CA LYS A 39 -41.93 -8.06 7.67
C LYS A 39 -41.29 -8.48 9.01
N GLN A 40 -40.09 -8.05 9.37
CA GLN A 40 -39.48 -8.13 10.70
C GLN A 40 -38.12 -7.40 10.63
N GLY A 41 -38.04 -6.17 11.14
CA GLY A 41 -36.80 -5.41 11.18
C GLY A 41 -36.65 -4.69 12.52
N SER A 42 -35.59 -5.01 13.26
CA SER A 42 -35.26 -4.28 14.48
C SER A 42 -34.87 -2.82 14.15
N THR A 43 -35.00 -1.91 15.11
CA THR A 43 -34.58 -0.49 14.96
C THR A 43 -33.11 -0.33 14.56
N ALA A 44 -32.25 -1.28 14.95
CA ALA A 44 -30.84 -1.30 14.57
C ALA A 44 -30.66 -1.60 13.07
N GLN A 45 -31.48 -2.49 12.52
CA GLN A 45 -31.39 -2.90 11.13
C GLN A 45 -31.88 -1.81 10.17
N LEU A 46 -32.95 -1.10 10.54
CA LEU A 46 -33.44 0.08 9.79
C LEU A 46 -32.43 1.22 9.73
N ARG A 47 -31.64 1.39 10.78
CA ARG A 47 -30.57 2.39 10.82
C ARG A 47 -29.42 2.04 9.89
N GLN A 48 -28.99 0.78 9.94
CA GLN A 48 -27.84 0.29 9.18
C GLN A 48 -28.13 0.21 7.68
N GLU A 49 -29.31 -0.27 7.28
CA GLU A 49 -29.62 -0.50 5.86
C GLU A 49 -30.09 0.77 5.12
N PHE A 50 -30.65 1.76 5.84
CA PHE A 50 -31.28 2.94 5.21
C PHE A 50 -30.73 4.29 5.69
N GLY A 51 -29.65 4.29 6.48
CA GLY A 51 -29.01 5.54 6.91
C GLY A 51 -29.89 6.42 7.81
N LEU A 52 -30.88 5.85 8.50
CA LEU A 52 -31.83 6.56 9.38
C LEU A 52 -31.22 6.96 10.75
N ASN A 53 -29.90 7.14 10.81
CA ASN A 53 -29.15 7.46 12.03
C ASN A 53 -29.55 8.82 12.64
N TYR A 54 -30.20 9.67 11.84
CA TYR A 54 -30.69 10.99 12.24
C TYR A 54 -32.04 10.95 12.98
N LEU A 55 -32.75 9.81 12.99
CA LEU A 55 -34.01 9.66 13.73
C LEU A 55 -33.75 9.12 15.14
N SER A 56 -34.41 9.74 16.13
CA SER A 56 -34.31 9.29 17.52
C SER A 56 -34.85 7.86 17.67
N THR A 57 -34.28 7.09 18.60
CA THR A 57 -34.71 5.71 18.85
C THR A 57 -36.21 5.65 19.20
N GLN A 58 -36.71 6.68 19.90
CA GLN A 58 -38.10 6.82 20.28
C GLN A 58 -39.02 7.05 19.07
N THR A 59 -38.58 7.85 18.09
CA THR A 59 -39.31 8.09 16.83
C THR A 59 -39.38 6.83 15.96
N LEU A 60 -38.27 6.10 15.84
CA LEU A 60 -38.22 4.82 15.13
C LEU A 60 -39.11 3.76 15.81
N GLN A 61 -39.09 3.68 17.14
CA GLN A 61 -39.96 2.78 17.90
C GLN A 61 -41.44 3.15 17.77
N GLN A 62 -41.79 4.43 17.71
CA GLN A 62 -43.17 4.88 17.46
C GLN A 62 -43.65 4.56 16.04
N LEU A 63 -42.79 4.75 15.03
CA LEU A 63 -43.07 4.34 13.65
C LEU A 63 -43.35 2.84 13.55
N LEU A 64 -42.53 2.02 14.20
CA LEU A 64 -42.71 0.57 14.27
C LEU A 64 -43.94 0.15 15.11
N ALA A 65 -44.24 0.86 16.19
CA ALA A 65 -45.40 0.58 17.05
C ALA A 65 -46.74 0.97 16.40
N SER A 66 -46.72 1.95 15.49
CA SER A 66 -47.93 2.41 14.76
C SER A 66 -48.51 1.35 13.81
N GLU A 67 -47.77 0.30 13.46
CA GLU A 67 -48.31 -0.85 12.70
C GLU A 67 -48.98 -1.92 13.58
N ASN A 68 -48.67 -1.99 14.88
CA ASN A 68 -49.12 -3.09 15.75
C ASN A 68 -50.37 -2.78 16.59
N THR A 69 -50.95 -1.58 16.48
CA THR A 69 -52.18 -1.24 17.21
C THR A 69 -53.16 -0.50 16.32
N ASN A 70 -54.38 -1.02 16.20
CA ASN A 70 -55.55 -0.35 15.60
C ASN A 70 -56.03 0.88 16.42
N ASN A 71 -55.16 1.48 17.22
CA ASN A 71 -55.49 2.65 18.01
C ASN A 71 -55.11 3.91 17.25
N THR A 72 -56.09 4.78 17.10
CA THR A 72 -55.95 6.19 16.76
C THR A 72 -55.04 6.89 17.77
N LEU A 73 -53.73 6.73 17.61
CA LEU A 73 -52.77 7.63 18.22
C LEU A 73 -52.81 8.96 17.47
N SER A 74 -52.87 10.03 18.25
CA SER A 74 -52.74 11.42 17.83
C SER A 74 -51.65 11.54 16.77
N THR A 75 -51.96 12.22 15.65
CA THR A 75 -51.01 12.53 14.58
C THR A 75 -49.71 13.06 15.20
N PRO A 76 -48.60 12.30 15.10
CA PRO A 76 -47.34 12.79 15.63
C PRO A 76 -47.00 14.04 14.86
N THR A 77 -46.68 15.13 15.55
CA THR A 77 -46.14 16.34 14.94
C THR A 77 -44.72 16.02 14.51
N PHE A 78 -44.57 15.34 13.37
CA PHE A 78 -43.26 15.09 12.81
C PHE A 78 -42.72 16.41 12.28
N ARG A 79 -41.58 16.84 12.82
CA ARG A 79 -40.80 17.91 12.21
C ARG A 79 -40.19 17.35 10.94
N ILE A 80 -40.41 18.01 9.81
CA ILE A 80 -39.73 17.68 8.55
C ILE A 80 -38.22 17.66 8.85
N PRO A 81 -37.49 16.58 8.50
CA PRO A 81 -36.05 16.54 8.71
C PRO A 81 -35.40 17.74 8.01
N GLN A 82 -34.70 18.55 8.78
CA GLN A 82 -33.97 19.71 8.28
C GLN A 82 -32.59 19.23 7.84
N PHE A 83 -32.38 19.12 6.53
CA PHE A 83 -31.06 18.83 5.98
C PHE A 83 -30.17 20.08 6.10
N PRO A 84 -29.06 20.02 6.85
CA PRO A 84 -28.16 21.16 6.91
C PRO A 84 -27.61 21.48 5.50
N ARG A 85 -27.35 22.77 5.26
CA ARG A 85 -26.54 23.17 4.11
C ARG A 85 -25.08 23.01 4.49
N TYR A 86 -24.28 22.55 3.54
CA TYR A 86 -22.85 22.39 3.73
C TYR A 86 -22.11 23.38 2.85
N GLN A 87 -21.04 23.93 3.37
CA GLN A 87 -20.07 24.68 2.60
C GLN A 87 -18.67 24.25 2.96
N PHE A 88 -17.73 24.37 2.04
CA PHE A 88 -16.31 24.21 2.31
C PHE A 88 -15.64 25.57 2.29
N ILE A 89 -15.00 25.94 3.41
CA ILE A 89 -14.26 27.19 3.53
C ILE A 89 -12.78 26.87 3.43
N THR A 90 -12.13 27.46 2.43
CA THR A 90 -10.70 27.29 2.18
C THR A 90 -9.84 28.06 3.18
N GLU A 91 -8.70 27.47 3.56
CA GLU A 91 -7.67 28.09 4.40
C GLU A 91 -6.63 28.80 3.51
N GLY A 92 -6.39 30.10 3.73
CA GLY A 92 -5.42 30.89 2.97
C GLY A 92 -5.66 32.40 3.03
N SER A 93 -4.84 33.16 2.31
CA SER A 93 -4.94 34.64 2.23
C SER A 93 -6.21 35.15 1.55
N GLU A 94 -6.90 34.28 0.79
CA GLU A 94 -8.21 34.54 0.19
C GLU A 94 -9.16 33.41 0.59
N SER A 95 -9.71 33.47 1.80
CA SER A 95 -10.70 32.48 2.25
C SER A 95 -11.94 32.55 1.35
N CYS A 96 -12.20 31.48 0.61
CA CYS A 96 -13.36 31.35 -0.25
C CYS A 96 -14.30 30.24 0.24
N GLU A 97 -15.60 30.44 0.00
CA GLU A 97 -16.68 29.54 0.38
C GLU A 97 -17.20 28.80 -0.86
N LEU A 98 -17.17 27.46 -0.81
CA LEU A 98 -17.77 26.60 -1.82
C LEU A 98 -19.06 26.01 -1.27
N ASN A 99 -20.20 26.31 -1.90
CA ASN A 99 -21.47 25.69 -1.54
C ASN A 99 -21.49 24.23 -2.00
N LEU A 100 -21.74 23.30 -1.08
CA LEU A 100 -21.82 21.88 -1.36
C LEU A 100 -23.28 21.43 -1.43
N PHE A 101 -23.56 20.49 -2.33
CA PHE A 101 -24.84 19.78 -2.30
C PHE A 101 -24.90 18.87 -1.06
N SER A 102 -26.10 18.63 -0.54
CA SER A 102 -26.28 17.83 0.69
C SER A 102 -25.86 16.37 0.54
N ASP A 103 -25.76 15.88 -0.69
CA ASP A 103 -25.36 14.53 -1.09
C ASP A 103 -23.93 14.47 -1.65
N ASP A 104 -23.14 15.55 -1.54
CA ASP A 104 -21.73 15.54 -1.95
C ASP A 104 -20.98 14.45 -1.14
N PRO A 105 -20.37 13.45 -1.81
CA PRO A 105 -19.76 12.30 -1.14
C PRO A 105 -18.52 12.66 -0.32
N GLN A 106 -17.97 13.87 -0.49
CA GLN A 106 -16.81 14.34 0.25
C GLN A 106 -17.17 14.95 1.61
N ILE A 107 -18.46 15.18 1.89
CA ILE A 107 -18.93 15.68 3.19
C ILE A 107 -18.66 14.61 4.26
N PRO A 108 -18.07 14.97 5.42
CA PRO A 108 -17.86 14.04 6.52
C PRO A 108 -19.16 13.35 6.94
N SER A 109 -19.13 12.02 6.98
CA SER A 109 -20.29 11.18 7.33
C SER A 109 -20.64 11.24 8.81
N TYR A 110 -19.70 11.67 9.66
CA TYR A 110 -19.87 11.81 11.10
C TYR A 110 -19.60 13.25 11.55
N TRP A 111 -20.52 13.78 12.35
CA TRP A 111 -20.40 15.09 13.00
C TRP A 111 -20.76 14.90 14.47
N GLU A 112 -19.95 15.44 15.37
CA GLU A 112 -20.32 15.49 16.78
C GLU A 112 -21.60 16.32 16.97
N PRO A 113 -22.45 16.04 17.99
CA PRO A 113 -23.78 16.65 18.14
C PRO A 113 -23.82 18.18 18.05
N ASN A 114 -22.77 18.87 18.49
CA ASN A 114 -22.65 20.34 18.48
C ASN A 114 -21.59 20.87 17.50
N GLN A 115 -20.99 20.01 16.69
CA GLN A 115 -19.95 20.41 15.75
C GLN A 115 -20.57 21.10 14.54
N THR A 116 -20.14 22.33 14.27
CA THR A 116 -20.57 23.13 13.12
C THR A 116 -19.48 23.30 12.07
N SER A 117 -18.24 22.93 12.41
CA SER A 117 -17.08 22.95 11.52
C SER A 117 -16.28 21.65 11.66
N HIS A 118 -15.80 21.12 10.54
CA HIS A 118 -14.98 19.93 10.47
C HIS A 118 -13.80 20.20 9.53
N PRO A 119 -12.53 20.19 10.00
CA PRO A 119 -11.37 20.39 9.15
C PRO A 119 -11.27 19.27 8.11
N GLY A 120 -10.78 19.57 6.92
CA GLY A 120 -10.60 18.57 5.89
C GLY A 120 -10.10 19.14 4.57
N THR A 121 -10.08 18.27 3.56
CA THR A 121 -9.74 18.63 2.20
C THR A 121 -10.94 18.41 1.30
N TYR A 122 -11.12 19.27 0.30
CA TYR A 122 -12.14 19.13 -0.73
C TYR A 122 -11.48 19.05 -2.10
N LEU A 123 -11.78 18.00 -2.85
CA LEU A 123 -11.36 17.83 -4.23
C LEU A 123 -12.35 18.55 -5.13
N TRP A 124 -11.96 19.73 -5.61
CA TRP A 124 -12.73 20.48 -6.58
C TRP A 124 -12.42 19.96 -7.99
N GLN A 125 -13.47 19.60 -8.73
CA GLN A 125 -13.38 19.27 -10.15
C GLN A 125 -13.99 20.41 -10.97
N LYS A 126 -13.31 20.83 -12.04
CA LYS A 126 -13.91 21.74 -13.02
C LYS A 126 -15.10 21.05 -13.71
N THR A 127 -16.32 21.46 -13.37
CA THR A 127 -17.56 20.89 -13.90
C THR A 127 -18.33 21.80 -14.85
N ASP A 128 -18.29 23.15 -14.73
CA ASP A 128 -18.98 24.11 -15.62
C ASP A 128 -18.47 25.58 -15.51
N ASN A 129 -19.01 26.49 -16.33
CA ASN A 129 -18.54 27.86 -16.64
C ASN A 129 -18.30 28.84 -15.47
N ASN A 130 -18.80 28.57 -14.26
CA ASN A 130 -18.61 29.44 -13.11
C ASN A 130 -17.40 28.98 -12.29
N ILE A 131 -16.22 29.32 -12.80
CA ILE A 131 -14.95 29.08 -12.12
C ILE A 131 -14.77 30.14 -11.04
N PRO A 132 -14.55 29.77 -9.76
CA PRO A 132 -14.16 30.73 -8.74
C PRO A 132 -12.88 31.47 -9.15
N SER A 133 -12.87 32.80 -9.06
CA SER A 133 -11.75 33.63 -9.55
C SER A 133 -10.39 33.23 -8.97
N PHE A 134 -10.34 32.78 -7.72
CA PHE A 134 -9.11 32.33 -7.07
C PHE A 134 -8.54 31.03 -7.67
N LEU A 135 -9.38 30.21 -8.32
CA LEU A 135 -8.96 28.98 -9.02
C LEU A 135 -8.56 29.26 -10.47
N GLU A 136 -8.89 30.41 -11.04
CA GLU A 136 -8.57 30.72 -12.45
C GLU A 136 -7.07 30.66 -12.72
N ALA A 137 -6.24 31.17 -11.80
CA ALA A 137 -4.79 31.12 -11.92
C ALA A 137 -4.25 29.68 -11.93
N LEU A 138 -4.79 28.81 -11.07
CA LEU A 138 -4.41 27.39 -11.00
C LEU A 138 -4.88 26.63 -12.24
N ILE A 139 -6.07 26.92 -12.73
CA ILE A 139 -6.61 26.32 -13.95
C ILE A 139 -5.81 26.78 -15.19
N HIS A 140 -5.43 28.06 -15.23
CA HIS A 140 -4.57 28.58 -16.29
C HIS A 140 -3.18 27.92 -16.25
N LEU A 141 -2.59 27.77 -15.06
CA LEU A 141 -1.36 27.01 -14.87
C LEU A 141 -1.51 25.57 -15.37
N ALA A 142 -2.62 24.91 -15.06
CA ALA A 142 -2.89 23.54 -15.53
C ALA A 142 -2.98 23.45 -17.04
N HIS A 143 -3.74 24.34 -17.68
CA HIS A 143 -3.83 24.40 -19.13
C HIS A 143 -2.47 24.70 -19.78
N GLN A 144 -1.71 25.66 -19.24
CA GLN A 144 -0.38 25.98 -19.74
C GLN A 144 0.56 24.78 -19.60
N TYR A 145 0.58 24.12 -18.45
CA TYR A 145 1.43 22.96 -18.23
C TYR A 145 1.10 21.84 -19.20
N TRP A 146 -0.19 21.49 -19.34
CA TRP A 146 -0.64 20.49 -20.30
C TRP A 146 -0.24 20.81 -21.75
N GLN A 147 -0.39 22.07 -22.17
CA GLN A 147 -0.02 22.49 -23.53
C GLN A 147 1.49 22.43 -23.81
N HIS A 148 2.33 22.57 -22.77
CA HIS A 148 3.78 22.55 -22.89
C HIS A 148 4.41 21.22 -22.45
N LEU A 149 3.59 20.23 -22.05
CA LEU A 149 4.08 18.94 -21.59
C LEU A 149 4.78 18.21 -22.76
N PRO A 150 6.09 17.93 -22.65
CA PRO A 150 6.84 17.26 -23.70
C PRO A 150 6.20 15.93 -24.10
N HIS A 151 6.19 15.60 -25.40
CA HIS A 151 5.58 14.36 -25.89
C HIS A 151 6.14 13.11 -25.21
N LEU A 152 7.43 13.09 -24.89
CA LEU A 152 8.07 11.94 -24.24
C LEU A 152 7.60 11.78 -22.79
N GLU A 153 7.37 12.88 -22.09
CA GLU A 153 6.81 12.89 -20.74
C GLU A 153 5.34 12.48 -20.76
N SER A 154 4.56 13.03 -21.69
CA SER A 154 3.17 12.62 -21.93
C SER A 154 3.04 11.12 -22.22
N LEU A 155 3.92 10.58 -23.07
CA LEU A 155 4.00 9.15 -23.37
C LEU A 155 4.37 8.32 -22.13
N THR A 156 5.33 8.80 -21.35
CA THR A 156 5.77 8.14 -20.11
C THR A 156 4.63 8.03 -19.12
N LEU A 157 3.92 9.13 -18.86
CA LEU A 157 2.75 9.17 -17.99
C LEU A 157 1.61 8.28 -18.51
N ALA A 158 1.38 8.27 -19.82
CA ALA A 158 0.37 7.40 -20.43
C ALA A 158 0.69 5.91 -20.22
N ILE A 159 1.93 5.47 -20.51
CA ILE A 159 2.37 4.07 -20.35
C ILE A 159 2.31 3.61 -18.89
N GLN A 160 2.57 4.52 -17.96
CA GLN A 160 2.59 4.24 -16.53
C GLN A 160 1.19 4.19 -15.90
N SER A 161 0.18 4.76 -16.55
CA SER A 161 -1.19 4.74 -16.06
C SER A 161 -1.81 3.35 -16.19
N SER A 162 -2.54 2.93 -15.14
CA SER A 162 -3.35 1.70 -15.16
C SER A 162 -4.67 1.85 -15.91
N ASP A 163 -5.17 3.09 -16.06
CA ASP A 163 -6.40 3.40 -16.78
C ASP A 163 -6.15 4.39 -17.92
N THR A 164 -6.18 3.88 -19.14
CA THR A 164 -6.02 4.67 -20.36
C THR A 164 -7.12 5.74 -20.56
N ASN A 165 -8.25 5.66 -19.86
CA ASN A 165 -9.30 6.68 -19.90
C ASN A 165 -9.10 7.78 -18.85
N ALA A 166 -8.18 7.59 -17.91
CA ALA A 166 -8.02 8.38 -16.71
C ALA A 166 -6.53 8.54 -16.34
N ILE A 167 -5.72 9.00 -17.29
CA ILE A 167 -4.30 9.27 -17.08
C ILE A 167 -4.16 10.52 -16.20
N SER A 168 -3.68 10.34 -14.97
CA SER A 168 -3.41 11.43 -14.04
C SER A 168 -2.06 12.07 -14.32
N ILE A 169 -2.06 13.39 -14.44
CA ILE A 169 -0.89 14.22 -14.72
C ILE A 169 -0.73 15.20 -13.55
N PRO A 170 0.18 14.94 -12.61
CA PRO A 170 0.48 15.87 -11.53
C PRO A 170 1.22 17.10 -12.08
N ILE A 171 0.95 18.28 -11.49
CA ILE A 171 1.66 19.50 -11.87
C ILE A 171 2.88 19.69 -10.95
N PRO A 172 4.10 19.77 -11.51
CA PRO A 172 5.32 19.99 -10.74
C PRO A 172 5.21 21.23 -9.84
N HIS A 173 5.71 21.10 -8.62
CA HIS A 173 5.71 22.16 -7.60
C HIS A 173 4.34 22.64 -7.13
N ASN A 174 3.25 21.96 -7.52
CA ASN A 174 1.92 22.25 -7.03
C ASN A 174 1.15 20.95 -6.73
N LEU A 175 1.43 20.37 -5.56
CA LEU A 175 0.87 19.09 -5.10
C LEU A 175 -0.66 19.10 -4.95
N GLN A 176 -1.28 20.28 -4.98
CA GLN A 176 -2.72 20.44 -4.89
C GLN A 176 -3.41 20.34 -6.26
N LEU A 177 -2.67 20.26 -7.36
CA LEU A 177 -3.21 20.40 -8.71
C LEU A 177 -2.81 19.21 -9.59
N TYR A 178 -3.79 18.54 -10.16
CA TYR A 178 -3.56 17.50 -11.17
C TYR A 178 -4.60 17.55 -12.28
N ILE A 179 -4.24 16.96 -13.41
CA ILE A 179 -5.03 16.93 -14.63
C ILE A 179 -5.35 15.48 -14.93
N MET A 180 -6.59 15.17 -15.29
CA MET A 180 -6.92 13.87 -15.89
C MET A 180 -7.19 14.03 -17.38
N VAL A 181 -6.54 13.19 -18.17
CA VAL A 181 -6.73 13.10 -19.61
C VAL A 181 -6.95 11.64 -20.00
N SER A 182 -7.72 11.42 -21.05
CA SER A 182 -7.81 10.12 -21.69
C SER A 182 -6.74 10.00 -22.77
N LEU A 183 -6.35 8.77 -23.12
CA LEU A 183 -5.37 8.51 -24.17
C LEU A 183 -5.78 9.14 -25.50
N ILE A 184 -7.08 9.19 -25.81
CA ILE A 184 -7.59 9.79 -27.06
C ILE A 184 -7.40 11.31 -27.11
N GLU A 185 -7.22 11.97 -25.95
CA GLU A 185 -6.97 13.40 -25.82
C GLU A 185 -5.48 13.75 -25.90
N MET A 186 -4.59 12.74 -25.87
CA MET A 186 -3.14 12.92 -26.03
C MET A 186 -2.78 13.28 -27.49
N PRO A 187 -1.60 13.89 -27.75
CA PRO A 187 -1.12 14.08 -29.12
C PRO A 187 -1.06 12.77 -29.92
N ALA A 188 -1.39 12.80 -31.21
CA ALA A 188 -1.46 11.60 -32.05
C ALA A 188 -0.16 10.78 -32.06
N GLU A 189 1.00 11.46 -32.02
CA GLU A 189 2.32 10.82 -31.94
C GLU A 189 2.50 10.00 -30.65
N VAL A 190 1.98 10.50 -29.52
CA VAL A 190 1.96 9.82 -28.22
C VAL A 190 1.04 8.61 -28.27
N GLN A 191 -0.14 8.73 -28.86
CA GLN A 191 -1.09 7.61 -29.02
C GLN A 191 -0.47 6.46 -29.82
N VAL A 192 0.18 6.77 -30.94
CA VAL A 192 0.86 5.77 -31.78
C VAL A 192 2.02 5.12 -31.04
N ALA A 193 2.86 5.91 -30.36
CA ALA A 193 3.99 5.39 -29.60
C ALA A 193 3.53 4.50 -28.43
N PHE A 194 2.47 4.88 -27.72
CA PHE A 194 1.87 4.10 -26.64
C PHE A 194 1.43 2.71 -27.14
N ASN A 195 0.68 2.66 -28.25
CA ASN A 195 0.20 1.40 -28.83
C ASN A 195 1.35 0.49 -29.28
N GLN A 196 2.40 1.09 -29.87
CA GLN A 196 3.61 0.36 -30.26
C GLN A 196 4.34 -0.24 -29.04
N ILE A 197 4.48 0.51 -27.95
CA ILE A 197 5.17 0.05 -26.74
C ILE A 197 4.34 -1.01 -26.00
N GLN A 198 3.01 -0.88 -25.93
CA GLN A 198 2.15 -1.91 -25.36
C GLN A 198 2.24 -3.24 -26.13
N SER A 199 2.26 -3.15 -27.47
CA SER A 199 2.45 -4.31 -28.35
C SER A 199 3.82 -4.96 -28.12
N PHE A 200 4.87 -4.14 -28.01
CA PHE A 200 6.23 -4.60 -27.68
C PHE A 200 6.28 -5.32 -26.32
N THR A 201 5.73 -4.70 -25.26
CA THR A 201 5.73 -5.24 -23.90
C THR A 201 5.06 -6.62 -23.84
N THR A 202 3.90 -6.75 -24.47
CA THR A 202 3.14 -8.01 -24.58
C THR A 202 3.92 -9.11 -25.32
N LEU A 203 4.74 -8.74 -26.32
CA LEU A 203 5.56 -9.69 -27.08
C LEU A 203 6.83 -10.09 -26.32
N THR A 204 7.42 -9.16 -25.55
CA THR A 204 8.61 -9.42 -24.73
C THR A 204 8.33 -10.29 -23.52
N GLU A 205 7.16 -10.16 -22.87
CA GLU A 205 6.76 -11.05 -21.76
C GLU A 205 6.68 -12.53 -22.19
N LYS A 206 6.58 -12.80 -23.49
CA LYS A 206 6.54 -14.16 -24.06
C LYS A 206 7.90 -14.68 -24.54
N ARG A 207 8.97 -13.87 -24.58
CA ARG A 207 10.27 -14.25 -25.19
C ARG A 207 11.46 -13.87 -24.31
N THR A 208 12.37 -14.83 -24.11
CA THR A 208 13.46 -14.78 -23.13
C THR A 208 14.71 -14.01 -23.54
N ASN A 209 14.81 -13.51 -24.78
CA ASN A 209 16.00 -12.80 -25.26
C ASN A 209 15.58 -11.58 -26.09
N ILE A 210 15.59 -10.40 -25.47
CA ILE A 210 15.38 -9.13 -26.15
C ILE A 210 16.73 -8.66 -26.69
N THR A 211 16.96 -8.77 -28.00
CA THR A 211 18.13 -8.21 -28.68
C THR A 211 17.78 -6.87 -29.32
N ALA A 212 18.78 -6.01 -29.57
CA ALA A 212 18.59 -4.75 -30.31
C ALA A 212 17.92 -4.98 -31.68
N SER A 213 18.19 -6.11 -32.33
CA SER A 213 17.55 -6.53 -33.58
C SER A 213 16.04 -6.83 -33.44
N LEU A 214 15.56 -7.22 -32.25
CA LEU A 214 14.14 -7.51 -31.99
C LEU A 214 13.33 -6.21 -31.83
N ILE A 215 13.96 -5.16 -31.31
CA ILE A 215 13.38 -3.81 -31.22
C ILE A 215 13.16 -3.25 -32.64
N GLU A 216 14.13 -3.45 -33.53
CA GLU A 216 14.02 -3.07 -34.96
C GLU A 216 12.97 -3.90 -35.72
N GLU A 217 12.79 -5.18 -35.37
CA GLU A 217 11.79 -6.06 -36.01
C GLU A 217 10.34 -5.73 -35.58
N ILE A 218 10.13 -5.36 -34.32
CA ILE A 218 8.78 -5.11 -33.75
C ILE A 218 8.31 -3.67 -33.97
N LEU A 219 9.22 -2.72 -34.22
CA LEU A 219 8.91 -1.33 -34.57
C LEU A 219 9.24 -1.05 -36.05
N PRO A 220 8.49 -1.64 -37.01
CA PRO A 220 8.78 -1.51 -38.44
C PRO A 220 8.55 -0.07 -38.95
N THR A 221 7.84 0.76 -38.18
CA THR A 221 7.70 2.20 -38.44
C THR A 221 8.53 2.97 -37.42
N PRO A 222 9.51 3.79 -37.85
CA PRO A 222 10.34 4.57 -36.94
C PRO A 222 9.50 5.68 -36.30
N ASN A 223 8.84 5.38 -35.18
CA ASN A 223 8.37 6.40 -34.27
C ASN A 223 9.52 6.74 -33.33
N SER A 224 10.15 7.88 -33.57
CA SER A 224 11.28 8.36 -32.78
C SER A 224 10.92 8.48 -31.29
N LEU A 225 9.66 8.78 -30.97
CA LEU A 225 9.19 8.89 -29.59
C LEU A 225 9.15 7.54 -28.88
N ALA A 226 8.66 6.49 -29.55
CA ALA A 226 8.67 5.15 -29.01
C ALA A 226 10.10 4.65 -28.82
N GLN A 227 10.96 4.87 -29.81
CA GLN A 227 12.38 4.48 -29.73
C GLN A 227 13.11 5.22 -28.60
N ASN A 228 12.87 6.52 -28.44
CA ASN A 228 13.46 7.32 -27.35
C ASN A 228 12.97 6.84 -25.98
N TYR A 229 11.68 6.54 -25.83
CA TYR A 229 11.15 5.97 -24.59
C TYR A 229 11.80 4.61 -24.30
N LEU A 230 11.88 3.72 -25.29
CA LEU A 230 12.49 2.40 -25.12
C LEU A 230 13.98 2.51 -24.79
N ALA A 231 14.70 3.44 -25.42
CA ALA A 231 16.12 3.68 -25.15
C ALA A 231 16.37 4.32 -23.78
N GLN A 232 15.47 5.18 -23.31
CA GLN A 232 15.61 5.87 -22.03
C GLN A 232 15.13 5.02 -20.84
N TYR A 233 14.07 4.22 -21.02
CA TYR A 233 13.38 3.53 -19.93
C TYR A 233 13.37 1.99 -20.06
N LEU A 234 13.66 1.42 -21.23
CA LEU A 234 13.79 -0.02 -21.46
C LEU A 234 15.23 -0.46 -21.81
N HIS A 235 16.22 0.43 -21.74
CA HIS A 235 17.61 -0.04 -21.62
C HIS A 235 17.84 -0.80 -20.30
N ASP A 236 16.89 -0.75 -19.36
CA ASP A 236 16.80 -1.63 -18.19
C ASP A 236 16.07 -2.97 -18.45
N ALA A 237 15.48 -3.21 -19.65
CA ALA A 237 14.91 -4.50 -20.02
C ALA A 237 15.95 -5.64 -20.05
N THR A 238 17.24 -5.28 -20.17
CA THR A 238 18.37 -6.22 -20.04
C THR A 238 18.65 -6.63 -18.59
N ARG A 239 17.96 -6.05 -17.60
CA ARG A 239 18.01 -6.44 -16.17
C ARG A 239 16.79 -7.25 -15.75
N GLU A 240 16.15 -7.98 -16.67
CA GLU A 240 15.16 -8.98 -16.26
C GLU A 240 15.85 -10.04 -15.37
N LEU A 241 15.21 -10.42 -14.27
CA LEU A 241 15.71 -11.47 -13.38
C LEU A 241 15.79 -12.78 -14.18
N PRO A 242 16.97 -13.40 -14.31
CA PRO A 242 17.09 -14.71 -14.96
C PRO A 242 16.31 -15.76 -14.19
N ARG A 243 15.64 -16.67 -14.90
CA ARG A 243 14.93 -17.82 -14.28
C ARG A 243 15.86 -18.76 -13.50
N HIS A 244 17.15 -18.74 -13.82
CA HIS A 244 18.17 -19.57 -13.19
C HIS A 244 19.35 -18.71 -12.78
N LEU A 245 19.53 -18.56 -11.46
CA LEU A 245 20.73 -18.00 -10.85
C LEU A 245 21.52 -19.13 -10.20
N SER A 246 22.84 -19.09 -10.34
CA SER A 246 23.75 -20.12 -9.82
C SER A 246 24.48 -19.62 -8.58
N LEU A 247 24.75 -20.54 -7.66
CA LEU A 247 25.64 -20.28 -6.53
C LEU A 247 27.09 -20.33 -6.99
N THR A 248 27.95 -19.59 -6.28
CA THR A 248 29.40 -19.71 -6.46
C THR A 248 29.82 -21.15 -6.14
N LYS A 249 30.61 -21.77 -7.02
CA LYS A 249 31.20 -23.09 -6.77
C LYS A 249 32.31 -23.01 -5.72
N GLN A 250 31.94 -22.76 -4.47
CA GLN A 250 32.83 -22.86 -3.32
C GLN A 250 32.57 -24.17 -2.58
N SER A 251 33.64 -24.79 -2.08
CA SER A 251 33.60 -26.14 -1.49
C SER A 251 32.99 -26.22 -0.10
N ILE A 252 32.82 -25.08 0.58
CA ILE A 252 32.36 -25.05 1.97
C ILE A 252 30.88 -24.63 2.00
N SER A 253 30.06 -25.52 2.54
CA SER A 253 28.67 -25.26 2.89
C SER A 253 28.61 -24.87 4.36
N THR A 254 28.02 -23.71 4.68
CA THR A 254 27.88 -23.26 6.08
C THR A 254 26.49 -22.75 6.38
N HIS A 255 26.01 -23.04 7.58
CA HIS A 255 24.85 -22.42 8.20
C HIS A 255 25.28 -21.77 9.52
N GLN A 256 24.91 -20.52 9.72
CA GLN A 256 25.17 -19.78 10.95
C GLN A 256 23.87 -19.16 11.47
N TRP A 257 23.53 -19.44 12.72
CA TRP A 257 22.44 -18.75 13.42
C TRP A 257 22.91 -17.35 13.83
N ILE A 258 22.09 -16.35 13.54
CA ILE A 258 22.32 -14.94 13.84
C ILE A 258 21.23 -14.51 14.82
N ILE A 259 21.59 -14.28 16.08
CA ILE A 259 20.66 -13.87 17.13
C ILE A 259 21.34 -12.80 17.97
N GLY A 260 20.75 -11.60 18.03
CA GLY A 260 21.32 -10.51 18.80
C GLY A 260 20.98 -9.14 18.22
N ARG A 261 21.25 -8.09 19.01
CA ARG A 261 21.13 -6.70 18.57
C ARG A 261 22.29 -6.35 17.64
N GLY A 262 22.04 -5.73 16.50
CA GLY A 262 23.09 -5.37 15.53
C GLY A 262 23.66 -6.55 14.71
N GLU A 263 23.51 -7.79 15.18
CA GLU A 263 24.05 -8.99 14.52
C GLU A 263 23.44 -9.20 13.12
N SER A 264 22.14 -8.93 12.97
CA SER A 264 21.46 -8.99 11.67
C SER A 264 21.98 -7.93 10.69
N ARG A 265 22.32 -6.72 11.17
CA ARG A 265 22.97 -5.70 10.32
C ARG A 265 24.30 -6.23 9.77
N ALA A 266 25.17 -6.74 10.64
CA ALA A 266 26.48 -7.25 10.22
C ALA A 266 26.35 -8.39 9.19
N ALA A 267 25.38 -9.29 9.37
CA ALA A 267 25.10 -10.35 8.42
C ALA A 267 24.60 -9.82 7.06
N ILE A 268 23.68 -8.84 7.07
CA ILE A 268 23.14 -8.22 5.85
C ILE A 268 24.24 -7.43 5.10
N GLU A 269 25.04 -6.63 5.81
CA GLU A 269 26.19 -5.91 5.24
C GLU A 269 27.21 -6.87 4.64
N LYS A 270 27.44 -8.03 5.28
CA LYS A 270 28.29 -9.09 4.72
C LYS A 270 27.74 -9.63 3.39
N VAL A 271 26.43 -9.88 3.29
CA VAL A 271 25.81 -10.31 2.02
C VAL A 271 26.00 -9.23 0.95
N ILE A 272 25.67 -7.97 1.24
CA ILE A 272 25.74 -6.85 0.28
C ILE A 272 27.18 -6.63 -0.18
N SER A 273 28.12 -6.50 0.76
CA SER A 273 29.52 -6.23 0.45
C SER A 273 30.15 -7.35 -0.37
N SER A 274 29.82 -8.61 -0.06
CA SER A 274 30.39 -9.79 -0.71
C SER A 274 29.83 -10.05 -2.10
N ALA A 275 28.65 -9.55 -2.45
CA ALA A 275 28.00 -9.79 -3.74
C ALA A 275 28.84 -9.27 -4.93
N GLN A 276 28.99 -10.10 -5.94
CA GLN A 276 29.77 -9.84 -7.16
C GLN A 276 29.02 -10.09 -8.46
N GLU A 277 27.99 -10.93 -8.46
CA GLU A 277 27.23 -11.25 -9.67
C GLU A 277 25.81 -10.69 -9.61
N PHE A 278 25.15 -10.85 -8.46
CA PHE A 278 23.81 -10.31 -8.25
C PHE A 278 23.51 -10.05 -6.78
N LEU A 279 22.47 -9.26 -6.54
CA LEU A 279 21.88 -9.09 -5.21
C LEU A 279 20.36 -9.13 -5.29
N LEU A 280 19.75 -10.04 -4.55
CA LEU A 280 18.30 -10.16 -4.37
C LEU A 280 17.94 -9.69 -2.96
N ILE A 281 16.96 -8.81 -2.84
CA ILE A 281 16.54 -8.24 -1.56
C ILE A 281 15.04 -8.36 -1.45
N SER A 282 14.54 -9.06 -0.43
CA SER A 282 13.15 -9.00 -0.02
C SER A 282 13.09 -8.36 1.36
N SER A 283 12.38 -7.24 1.49
CA SER A 283 12.19 -6.57 2.76
C SER A 283 10.84 -5.87 2.80
N PHE A 284 10.11 -6.02 3.91
CA PHE A 284 8.77 -5.44 4.05
C PHE A 284 8.83 -3.90 4.13
N ILE A 285 9.87 -3.35 4.79
CA ILE A 285 10.08 -1.90 4.95
C ILE A 285 11.55 -1.57 4.63
N ILE A 286 11.76 -0.50 3.86
CA ILE A 286 13.08 0.01 3.44
C ILE A 286 13.19 1.49 3.81
N GLU A 287 13.92 1.78 4.88
CA GLU A 287 14.07 3.14 5.46
C GLU A 287 15.49 3.44 5.97
N SER A 288 16.37 2.45 6.03
CA SER A 288 17.76 2.62 6.49
C SER A 288 18.63 3.20 5.38
N GLU A 289 18.85 4.51 5.42
CA GLU A 289 19.71 5.21 4.45
C GLU A 289 21.12 4.62 4.36
N SER A 290 21.72 4.27 5.49
CA SER A 290 23.09 3.75 5.53
C SER A 290 23.24 2.44 4.75
N ILE A 291 22.26 1.54 4.85
CA ILE A 291 22.25 0.27 4.09
C ILE A 291 21.83 0.53 2.65
N VAL A 292 20.85 1.41 2.42
CA VAL A 292 20.40 1.79 1.08
C VAL A 292 21.55 2.37 0.26
N GLN A 293 22.40 3.22 0.83
CA GLN A 293 23.58 3.75 0.15
C GLN A 293 24.56 2.63 -0.27
N GLN A 294 24.78 1.62 0.56
CA GLN A 294 25.59 0.45 0.20
C GLN A 294 24.96 -0.35 -0.95
N ILE A 295 23.63 -0.52 -0.93
CA ILE A 295 22.89 -1.16 -2.02
C ILE A 295 23.01 -0.34 -3.30
N CYS A 296 22.88 1.00 -3.23
CA CYS A 296 23.05 1.89 -4.38
C CYS A 296 24.45 1.78 -4.99
N GLN A 297 25.50 1.76 -4.17
CA GLN A 297 26.88 1.55 -4.63
C GLN A 297 27.02 0.19 -5.34
N LYS A 298 26.30 -0.83 -4.87
CA LYS A 298 26.29 -2.15 -5.47
C LYS A 298 25.49 -2.20 -6.79
N ALA A 299 24.34 -1.53 -6.86
CA ALA A 299 23.48 -1.44 -8.04
C ALA A 299 24.13 -0.74 -9.24
N ALA A 300 25.13 0.12 -8.97
CA ALA A 300 25.97 0.72 -9.99
C ALA A 300 26.92 -0.29 -10.69
N ILE A 301 27.16 -1.46 -10.09
CA ILE A 301 28.17 -2.43 -10.54
C ILE A 301 27.52 -3.76 -10.96
N ILE A 302 26.52 -4.22 -10.22
CA ILE A 302 25.86 -5.52 -10.44
C ILE A 302 24.34 -5.34 -10.46
N PRO A 303 23.58 -6.25 -11.08
CA PRO A 303 22.12 -6.21 -11.01
C PRO A 303 21.61 -6.41 -9.57
N VAL A 304 20.66 -5.57 -9.19
CA VAL A 304 19.99 -5.61 -7.88
C VAL A 304 18.49 -5.67 -8.10
N TRP A 305 17.85 -6.71 -7.55
CA TRP A 305 16.41 -6.93 -7.62
C TRP A 305 15.80 -6.88 -6.23
N ILE A 306 14.75 -6.07 -6.08
CA ILE A 306 14.14 -5.78 -4.78
C ILE A 306 12.65 -6.11 -4.80
N LEU A 307 12.22 -6.98 -3.89
CA LEU A 307 10.81 -7.22 -3.56
C LEU A 307 10.46 -6.47 -2.29
N THR A 308 9.45 -5.61 -2.35
CA THR A 308 8.98 -4.87 -1.17
C THR A 308 7.47 -4.72 -1.16
N ASN A 309 6.93 -4.35 0.01
CA ASN A 309 5.52 -4.07 0.17
C ASN A 309 5.30 -2.54 0.17
N LEU A 310 4.42 -2.09 -0.73
CA LEU A 310 3.90 -0.73 -0.75
C LEU A 310 2.38 -0.77 -0.55
N ASN A 311 1.93 -1.17 0.64
CA ASN A 311 0.51 -1.10 0.99
C ASN A 311 -0.03 0.32 0.73
N ASP A 312 -1.31 0.36 0.35
CA ASP A 312 -2.10 1.52 -0.09
C ASP A 312 -2.01 2.76 0.81
N GLU A 313 -1.61 2.66 2.08
CA GLU A 313 -1.40 3.83 2.94
C GLU A 313 -0.21 4.70 2.51
N THR A 314 0.79 4.12 1.85
CA THR A 314 1.92 4.89 1.28
C THR A 314 1.52 5.59 -0.02
N LEU A 315 0.47 5.12 -0.68
CA LEU A 315 -0.01 5.58 -1.99
C LEU A 315 -1.20 6.55 -1.86
N ASN A 316 -2.13 6.30 -0.94
CA ASN A 316 -3.34 7.10 -0.71
C ASN A 316 -3.11 8.32 0.19
N LYS A 317 -1.93 8.50 0.79
CA LYS A 317 -1.62 9.65 1.66
C LYS A 317 -0.85 10.79 0.98
N LEU A 318 -0.54 10.66 -0.31
CA LEU A 318 -0.35 11.88 -1.10
C LEU A 318 -1.69 12.65 -1.24
N ASP A 319 -2.83 11.96 -1.12
CA ASP A 319 -4.17 12.54 -1.29
C ASP A 319 -5.01 12.67 -0.01
N SER A 320 -4.57 12.11 1.14
CA SER A 320 -5.36 12.18 2.38
C SER A 320 -4.50 12.44 3.63
N ARG A 321 -4.21 13.72 3.88
CA ARG A 321 -3.67 14.17 5.18
C ARG A 321 -4.76 14.07 6.25
N THR A 322 -4.72 13.01 7.03
CA THR A 322 -5.42 12.92 8.31
C THR A 322 -4.39 12.96 9.44
N ASN A 323 -4.65 13.78 10.46
CA ASN A 323 -3.80 14.17 11.59
C ASN A 323 -3.22 12.99 12.41
N ILE A 324 -2.18 12.33 11.89
CA ILE A 324 -1.20 11.56 12.68
C ILE A 324 0.17 12.09 12.27
N GLN A 325 0.52 13.24 12.84
CA GLN A 325 1.45 14.22 12.26
C GLN A 325 2.73 14.26 13.09
N ASP A 326 3.74 13.50 12.65
CA ASP A 326 5.18 13.82 12.69
C ASP A 326 5.99 12.54 12.44
N ASP A 327 5.91 11.53 13.32
CA ASP A 327 6.73 10.30 13.20
C ASP A 327 6.36 9.43 11.97
N TYR A 328 5.08 9.37 11.63
CA TYR A 328 4.59 8.59 10.48
C TYR A 328 4.90 9.28 9.14
N GLU A 329 4.76 10.61 9.08
CA GLU A 329 5.13 11.41 7.91
C GLU A 329 6.64 11.27 7.60
N HIS A 330 7.48 11.30 8.64
CA HIS A 330 8.91 11.07 8.50
C HIS A 330 9.27 9.65 8.02
N SER A 331 8.51 8.61 8.40
CA SER A 331 8.72 7.24 7.90
C SER A 331 8.34 7.12 6.42
N THR A 332 7.20 7.69 6.00
CA THR A 332 6.78 7.69 4.60
C THR A 332 7.77 8.45 3.71
N GLU A 333 8.22 9.64 4.13
CA GLU A 333 9.23 10.42 3.41
C GLU A 333 10.56 9.67 3.30
N ARG A 334 11.02 9.04 4.38
CA ARG A 334 12.24 8.22 4.38
C ARG A 334 12.12 7.02 3.44
N LYS A 335 10.98 6.33 3.45
CA LYS A 335 10.70 5.22 2.54
C LYS A 335 10.73 5.67 1.09
N SER A 336 10.03 6.76 0.74
CA SER A 336 10.03 7.30 -0.63
C SER A 336 11.43 7.71 -1.08
N ARG A 337 12.18 8.41 -0.21
CA ARG A 337 13.57 8.81 -0.49
C ARG A 337 14.48 7.59 -0.71
N CYS A 338 14.38 6.56 0.13
CA CYS A 338 15.18 5.35 -0.03
C CYS A 338 14.86 4.62 -1.35
N LEU A 339 13.58 4.48 -1.69
CA LEU A 339 13.16 3.86 -2.95
C LEU A 339 13.64 4.66 -4.15
N HIS A 340 13.55 5.98 -4.11
CA HIS A 340 14.06 6.84 -5.17
C HIS A 340 15.58 6.67 -5.35
N LEU A 341 16.36 6.68 -4.27
CA LEU A 341 17.82 6.46 -4.33
C LEU A 341 18.17 5.12 -4.97
N LEU A 342 17.44 4.05 -4.62
CA LEU A 342 17.63 2.72 -5.18
C LEU A 342 17.34 2.70 -6.69
N LEU A 343 16.23 3.29 -7.12
CA LEU A 343 15.84 3.37 -8.53
C LEU A 343 16.86 4.20 -9.34
N THR A 344 17.29 5.34 -8.82
CA THR A 344 18.31 6.18 -9.47
C THR A 344 19.67 5.49 -9.58
N ALA A 345 20.00 4.60 -8.64
CA ALA A 345 21.20 3.76 -8.71
C ALA A 345 21.05 2.55 -9.65
N GLY A 346 19.88 2.34 -10.26
CA GLY A 346 19.60 1.25 -11.20
C GLY A 346 19.08 -0.03 -10.57
N ALA A 347 18.66 -0.03 -9.30
CA ALA A 347 18.00 -1.19 -8.72
C ALA A 347 16.60 -1.36 -9.32
N THR A 348 16.22 -2.60 -9.64
CA THR A 348 14.87 -2.92 -10.12
C THR A 348 14.00 -3.31 -8.94
N ILE A 349 12.86 -2.64 -8.77
CA ILE A 349 11.98 -2.87 -7.62
C ILE A 349 10.61 -3.35 -8.09
N ARG A 350 10.09 -4.42 -7.50
CA ARG A 350 8.72 -4.89 -7.67
C ARG A 350 7.98 -4.90 -6.34
N GLU A 351 6.69 -4.61 -6.45
CA GLU A 351 5.75 -4.48 -5.35
C GLU A 351 4.85 -5.70 -5.26
N GLY A 352 4.53 -6.09 -4.03
CA GLY A 352 3.52 -7.09 -3.70
C GLY A 352 3.41 -7.30 -2.20
N SER A 353 2.57 -8.24 -1.78
CA SER A 353 2.34 -8.56 -0.36
C SER A 353 3.44 -9.45 0.23
N PHE A 354 4.70 -9.00 0.19
CA PHE A 354 5.86 -9.75 0.64
C PHE A 354 6.20 -9.47 2.10
N HIS A 355 6.10 -10.48 2.97
CA HIS A 355 6.63 -10.41 4.33
C HIS A 355 7.98 -11.13 4.51
N LEU A 356 8.49 -11.74 3.44
CA LEU A 356 9.81 -12.35 3.38
C LEU A 356 10.88 -11.28 3.64
N LYS A 357 11.87 -11.63 4.48
CA LYS A 357 13.02 -10.78 4.80
C LYS A 357 14.28 -11.57 4.50
N ALA A 358 14.72 -11.46 3.27
CA ALA A 358 15.82 -12.23 2.73
C ALA A 358 16.76 -11.34 1.93
N TYR A 359 18.06 -11.55 2.09
CA TYR A 359 19.11 -10.83 1.36
C TYR A 359 20.04 -11.89 0.79
N ILE A 360 20.14 -11.97 -0.53
CA ILE A 360 20.70 -13.12 -1.22
C ILE A 360 21.67 -12.65 -2.31
N SER A 361 22.82 -13.29 -2.39
CA SER A 361 23.85 -13.07 -3.41
C SER A 361 24.32 -14.43 -3.92
N GLU A 362 25.21 -14.47 -4.91
CA GLU A 362 25.81 -15.72 -5.37
C GLU A 362 26.69 -16.41 -4.30
N ARG A 363 27.02 -15.72 -3.21
CA ARG A 363 27.92 -16.21 -2.13
C ARG A 363 27.19 -16.51 -0.84
N PHE A 364 26.26 -15.65 -0.44
CA PHE A 364 25.57 -15.74 0.84
C PHE A 364 24.08 -15.45 0.71
N ALA A 365 23.28 -16.12 1.54
CA ALA A 365 21.89 -15.76 1.79
C ALA A 365 21.63 -15.59 3.27
N TYR A 366 21.05 -14.45 3.65
CA TYR A 366 20.42 -14.24 4.94
C TYR A 366 18.91 -14.42 4.81
N LEU A 367 18.31 -15.13 5.76
CA LEU A 367 16.86 -15.19 5.99
C LEU A 367 16.60 -14.89 7.46
N GLY A 368 15.72 -13.95 7.79
CA GLY A 368 15.44 -13.64 9.20
C GLY A 368 14.23 -12.77 9.44
N SER A 369 14.15 -12.17 10.62
CA SER A 369 13.07 -11.27 11.04
C SER A 369 13.35 -9.78 10.76
N CYS A 370 14.58 -9.45 10.36
CA CYS A 370 15.08 -8.08 10.24
C CYS A 370 14.64 -7.36 8.95
N ASN A 371 13.91 -6.24 9.11
CA ASN A 371 13.63 -5.27 8.03
C ASN A 371 14.79 -4.28 7.86
N LEU A 372 14.82 -3.58 6.71
CA LEU A 372 15.78 -2.49 6.48
C LEU A 372 15.34 -1.17 7.16
N THR A 373 15.14 -1.21 8.47
CA THR A 373 14.84 -0.02 9.31
C THR A 373 15.88 0.11 10.40
N GLY A 374 16.15 1.34 10.87
CA GLY A 374 17.10 1.56 11.97
C GLY A 374 16.74 0.75 13.23
N GLY A 375 15.45 0.65 13.55
CA GLY A 375 14.95 -0.20 14.64
C GLY A 375 15.36 -1.67 14.48
N SER A 376 14.98 -2.30 13.37
CA SER A 376 15.27 -3.72 13.12
C SER A 376 16.76 -4.02 12.98
N LEU A 377 17.55 -3.10 12.41
CA LEU A 377 18.97 -3.33 12.19
C LEU A 377 19.80 -3.16 13.47
N ASP A 378 19.49 -2.15 14.29
CA ASP A 378 20.40 -1.70 15.35
C ASP A 378 19.92 -2.07 16.75
N TYR A 379 18.62 -2.00 16.99
CA TYR A 379 18.08 -1.97 18.35
C TYR A 379 17.28 -3.22 18.70
N ASN A 380 16.55 -3.77 17.73
CA ASN A 380 15.71 -4.93 17.95
C ASN A 380 16.56 -6.19 18.20
N LEU A 381 16.02 -7.08 19.03
CA LEU A 381 16.50 -8.46 19.08
C LEU A 381 15.87 -9.20 17.89
N GLU A 382 16.64 -9.33 16.81
CA GLU A 382 16.23 -10.05 15.61
C GLU A 382 16.94 -11.42 15.54
N ALA A 383 16.31 -12.35 14.84
CA ALA A 383 16.88 -13.67 14.58
C ALA A 383 16.91 -13.95 13.08
N GLY A 384 17.91 -14.71 12.64
CA GLY A 384 18.04 -15.13 11.27
C GLY A 384 19.07 -16.23 11.09
N ILE A 385 19.22 -16.67 9.85
CA ILE A 385 20.17 -17.69 9.43
C ILE A 385 20.96 -17.11 8.25
N LEU A 386 22.28 -17.17 8.36
CA LEU A 386 23.21 -16.90 7.26
C LEU A 386 23.67 -18.24 6.66
N CYS A 387 23.41 -18.41 5.38
CA CYS A 387 23.66 -19.60 4.59
C CYS A 387 24.71 -19.32 3.51
N GLN A 388 25.58 -20.29 3.22
CA GLN A 388 26.54 -20.24 2.11
C GLN A 388 26.61 -21.63 1.47
N ASN A 389 26.34 -21.74 0.16
CA ASN A 389 26.31 -23.00 -0.58
C ASN A 389 25.49 -24.13 0.07
N THR A 390 24.32 -23.80 0.62
CA THR A 390 23.42 -24.78 1.25
C THR A 390 22.17 -25.00 0.40
N PRO A 391 21.43 -26.11 0.59
CA PRO A 391 20.11 -26.26 -0.03
C PRO A 391 19.16 -25.10 0.30
N THR A 392 19.19 -24.58 1.53
CA THR A 392 18.43 -23.39 1.94
C THR A 392 18.82 -22.16 1.12
N HIS A 393 20.11 -21.96 0.83
CA HIS A 393 20.56 -20.88 -0.05
C HIS A 393 19.94 -20.99 -1.45
N ALA A 394 20.00 -22.18 -2.07
CA ALA A 394 19.40 -22.42 -3.38
C ALA A 394 17.87 -22.24 -3.37
N ASN A 395 17.19 -22.74 -2.33
CA ASN A 395 15.75 -22.62 -2.17
C ASN A 395 15.31 -21.16 -1.98
N LEU A 396 16.11 -20.33 -1.31
CA LEU A 396 15.84 -18.89 -1.19
C LEU A 396 15.92 -18.17 -2.54
N ILE A 397 16.90 -18.50 -3.37
CA ILE A 397 16.99 -17.99 -4.75
C ILE A 397 15.77 -18.40 -5.56
N ALA A 398 15.39 -19.69 -5.49
CA ALA A 398 14.22 -20.21 -6.20
C ALA A 398 12.93 -19.51 -5.73
N ALA A 399 12.77 -19.30 -4.42
CA ALA A 399 11.63 -18.60 -3.84
C ALA A 399 11.54 -17.14 -4.27
N PHE A 400 12.66 -16.41 -4.21
CA PHE A 400 12.71 -15.04 -4.69
C PHE A 400 12.35 -14.95 -6.17
N THR A 401 12.92 -15.82 -6.99
CA THR A 401 12.69 -15.85 -8.45
C THR A 401 11.24 -16.17 -8.78
N HIS A 402 10.65 -17.14 -8.08
CA HIS A 402 9.23 -17.46 -8.22
C HIS A 402 8.35 -16.26 -7.86
N TYR A 403 8.62 -15.61 -6.73
CA TYR A 403 7.86 -14.44 -6.32
C TYR A 403 7.97 -13.30 -7.33
N TRP A 404 9.19 -13.03 -7.82
CA TRP A 404 9.45 -12.02 -8.83
C TRP A 404 8.60 -12.23 -10.08
N HIS A 405 8.50 -13.45 -10.61
CA HIS A 405 7.79 -13.70 -11.87
C HIS A 405 6.29 -13.95 -11.73
N HIS A 406 5.81 -14.39 -10.56
CA HIS A 406 4.45 -14.92 -10.43
C HIS A 406 3.59 -14.23 -9.37
N THR A 407 4.16 -13.51 -8.41
CA THR A 407 3.38 -12.95 -7.29
C THR A 407 3.51 -11.43 -7.13
N THR A 408 4.37 -10.77 -7.91
CA THR A 408 4.45 -9.31 -7.95
C THR A 408 3.24 -8.72 -8.66
N ARG A 409 2.69 -7.64 -8.09
CA ARG A 409 1.52 -6.93 -8.62
C ARG A 409 1.91 -5.75 -9.49
N SER A 410 3.03 -5.11 -9.14
CA SER A 410 3.46 -3.86 -9.79
C SER A 410 4.98 -3.77 -9.87
N ARG A 411 5.49 -2.94 -10.78
CA ARG A 411 6.90 -2.50 -10.80
C ARG A 411 6.99 -1.03 -10.40
N ILE A 412 8.05 -0.65 -9.71
CA ILE A 412 8.32 0.74 -9.34
C ILE A 412 9.28 1.36 -10.37
N LEU A 413 8.97 2.57 -10.79
CA LEU A 413 9.76 3.36 -11.73
C LEU A 413 10.16 4.70 -11.09
N PRO A 414 11.31 5.28 -11.48
CA PRO A 414 11.68 6.62 -11.03
C PRO A 414 10.67 7.65 -11.57
N SER A 415 10.27 8.58 -10.71
CA SER A 415 9.47 9.74 -11.11
C SER A 415 10.39 10.89 -11.53
N MET A 416 9.91 11.71 -12.48
CA MET A 416 10.58 12.98 -12.84
C MET A 416 10.35 14.06 -11.77
N ILE A 417 9.37 13.88 -10.89
CA ILE A 417 9.14 14.74 -9.73
C ILE A 417 10.07 14.29 -8.60
N SER A 418 11.01 15.17 -8.23
CA SER A 418 11.98 14.93 -7.15
C SER A 418 11.32 14.35 -5.90
N GLY A 419 11.77 13.17 -5.47
CA GLY A 419 11.30 12.53 -4.24
C GLY A 419 10.03 11.69 -4.37
N SER A 420 9.46 11.56 -5.57
CA SER A 420 8.33 10.65 -5.82
C SER A 420 8.74 9.41 -6.62
N ILE A 421 7.90 8.39 -6.54
CA ILE A 421 8.06 7.11 -7.25
C ILE A 421 6.77 6.82 -8.01
N LEU A 422 6.89 6.12 -9.13
CA LEU A 422 5.75 5.74 -9.95
C LEU A 422 5.53 4.23 -9.83
N ILE A 423 4.27 3.81 -9.77
CA ILE A 423 3.90 2.41 -9.71
C ILE A 423 3.17 2.04 -10.98
N GLN A 424 3.72 1.07 -11.71
CA GLN A 424 3.08 0.51 -12.88
C GLN A 424 2.61 -0.90 -12.58
N SER A 425 1.31 -1.13 -12.64
CA SER A 425 0.73 -2.46 -12.50
C SER A 425 1.27 -3.40 -13.56
N LEU A 426 1.57 -4.64 -13.15
CA LEU A 426 1.93 -5.73 -14.04
C LEU A 426 0.66 -6.53 -14.38
N PRO A 427 0.60 -7.16 -15.56
CA PRO A 427 -0.51 -8.05 -15.90
C PRO A 427 -0.63 -9.17 -14.84
N GLU A 428 -1.87 -9.49 -14.43
CA GLU A 428 -2.09 -10.59 -13.50
C GLU A 428 -1.59 -11.91 -14.10
N ASN A 429 -0.59 -12.50 -13.46
CA ASN A 429 -0.04 -13.78 -13.88
C ASN A 429 -0.73 -14.91 -13.09
N ASN A 430 -1.72 -15.56 -13.70
CA ASN A 430 -2.51 -16.65 -13.10
C ASN A 430 -1.76 -17.99 -13.01
N ALA A 431 -0.42 -17.97 -12.92
CA ALA A 431 0.37 -19.18 -12.76
C ALA A 431 0.11 -19.81 -11.37
N PRO A 432 0.01 -21.16 -11.28
CA PRO A 432 -0.19 -21.82 -10.00
C PRO A 432 0.95 -21.51 -9.01
N LEU A 433 0.55 -21.19 -7.77
CA LEU A 433 1.40 -20.76 -6.65
C LEU A 433 2.37 -21.82 -6.10
N SER A 434 2.49 -22.99 -6.72
CA SER A 434 3.27 -24.09 -6.12
C SER A 434 4.75 -23.96 -6.44
N LEU A 435 5.50 -23.41 -5.48
CA LEU A 435 6.94 -23.60 -5.40
C LEU A 435 7.23 -24.84 -4.53
N GLU A 436 7.77 -25.89 -5.12
CA GLU A 436 8.28 -27.03 -4.35
C GLU A 436 9.63 -26.65 -3.73
N THR A 437 9.64 -26.32 -2.44
CA THR A 437 10.88 -26.11 -1.67
C THR A 437 11.17 -27.32 -0.80
N THR A 438 12.38 -27.86 -0.89
CA THR A 438 12.78 -29.05 -0.12
C THR A 438 13.21 -28.75 1.32
N THR A 439 13.51 -27.49 1.65
CA THR A 439 14.02 -27.11 3.00
C THR A 439 13.31 -25.92 3.65
N LEU A 440 12.38 -25.25 2.96
CA LEU A 440 11.57 -24.20 3.57
C LEU A 440 10.22 -24.81 3.96
N LEU A 441 9.84 -24.66 5.22
CA LEU A 441 8.60 -25.18 5.77
C LEU A 441 7.46 -24.20 5.49
N ASP A 442 6.29 -24.72 5.13
CA ASP A 442 5.06 -23.94 5.22
C ASP A 442 4.60 -23.82 6.70
N PRO A 443 3.66 -22.92 7.02
CA PRO A 443 3.22 -22.72 8.40
C PRO A 443 2.69 -24.00 9.08
N HIS A 444 2.08 -24.91 8.32
CA HIS A 444 1.52 -26.14 8.86
C HIS A 444 2.62 -27.14 9.23
N HIS A 445 3.57 -27.37 8.33
CA HIS A 445 4.72 -28.24 8.58
C HIS A 445 5.62 -27.67 9.69
N PHE A 446 5.79 -26.35 9.75
CA PHE A 446 6.52 -25.70 10.84
C PHE A 446 5.88 -26.00 12.21
N GLU A 447 4.57 -25.86 12.35
CA GLU A 447 3.88 -26.15 13.62
C GLU A 447 4.01 -27.63 14.00
N GLN A 448 3.86 -28.54 13.03
CA GLN A 448 4.03 -29.98 13.26
C GLN A 448 5.43 -30.34 13.73
N ASP A 449 6.47 -29.83 13.06
CA ASP A 449 7.86 -30.11 13.41
C ASP A 449 8.23 -29.47 14.74
N LEU A 450 7.76 -28.24 15.04
CA LEU A 450 7.97 -27.61 16.34
C LEU A 450 7.35 -28.42 17.48
N ILE A 451 6.11 -28.91 17.31
CA ILE A 451 5.46 -29.78 18.30
C ILE A 451 6.27 -31.05 18.50
N ARG A 452 6.73 -31.69 17.42
CA ARG A 452 7.55 -32.91 17.46
C ARG A 452 8.88 -32.66 18.18
N GLU A 453 9.59 -31.58 17.85
CA GLU A 453 10.85 -31.22 18.52
C GLU A 453 10.64 -30.97 20.02
N LEU A 454 9.56 -30.29 20.40
CA LEU A 454 9.22 -30.08 21.81
C LEU A 454 8.85 -31.38 22.54
N GLU A 455 8.30 -32.37 21.84
CA GLU A 455 8.03 -33.70 22.40
C GLU A 455 9.29 -34.45 22.80
N PHE A 456 10.36 -34.33 22.01
CA PHE A 456 11.60 -35.09 22.21
C PHE A 456 12.69 -34.33 22.97
N THR A 457 12.70 -33.01 22.90
CA THR A 457 13.71 -32.20 23.60
C THR A 457 13.57 -32.29 25.12
N THR A 458 14.68 -32.38 25.82
CA THR A 458 14.77 -32.31 27.29
C THR A 458 15.35 -30.98 27.78
N ALA A 459 15.77 -30.12 26.86
CA ALA A 459 16.38 -28.84 27.19
C ALA A 459 15.33 -27.86 27.77
N PRO A 460 15.76 -26.92 28.63
CA PRO A 460 14.96 -25.75 28.96
C PRO A 460 14.58 -24.98 27.70
N ILE A 461 13.34 -24.50 27.65
CA ILE A 461 12.84 -23.70 26.54
C ILE A 461 12.89 -22.23 26.93
N ILE A 462 13.47 -21.41 26.08
CA ILE A 462 13.50 -19.96 26.26
C ILE A 462 12.73 -19.32 25.12
N ILE A 463 11.73 -18.51 25.45
CA ILE A 463 10.84 -17.84 24.49
C ILE A 463 10.97 -16.33 24.67
N TYR A 464 11.35 -15.65 23.60
CA TYR A 464 11.31 -14.19 23.50
C TYR A 464 10.13 -13.80 22.64
N SER A 465 9.20 -12.99 23.15
CA SER A 465 8.02 -12.59 22.39
C SER A 465 7.45 -11.24 22.83
N ARG A 466 6.84 -10.50 21.89
CA ARG A 466 6.02 -9.31 22.21
C ARG A 466 4.69 -9.72 22.86
N SER A 467 4.10 -10.77 22.30
CA SER A 467 2.78 -11.29 22.65
C SER A 467 2.80 -12.80 22.43
N PHE A 468 2.64 -13.55 23.51
CA PHE A 468 2.68 -15.01 23.44
C PHE A 468 1.27 -15.59 23.28
N HIS A 469 0.96 -16.05 22.07
CA HIS A 469 -0.30 -16.74 21.73
C HIS A 469 0.04 -18.09 21.11
N ALA A 470 0.10 -19.13 21.93
CA ALA A 470 0.39 -20.50 21.48
C ALA A 470 -0.90 -21.29 21.26
N SER A 471 -0.89 -22.17 20.27
CA SER A 471 -1.97 -23.14 20.06
C SER A 471 -2.05 -24.13 21.23
N ASN A 472 -3.22 -24.74 21.45
CA ASN A 472 -3.40 -25.74 22.52
C ASN A 472 -2.37 -26.90 22.46
N PRO A 473 -2.03 -27.47 21.28
CA PRO A 473 -0.99 -28.49 21.19
C PRO A 473 0.39 -27.98 21.64
N LEU A 474 0.78 -26.77 21.22
CA LEU A 474 2.06 -26.18 21.58
C LEU A 474 2.13 -25.89 23.09
N LEU A 475 1.06 -25.33 23.66
CA LEU A 475 0.92 -25.12 25.10
C LEU A 475 1.07 -26.44 25.88
N HIS A 476 0.43 -27.51 25.42
CA HIS A 476 0.53 -28.81 26.06
C HIS A 476 1.98 -29.32 26.14
N GLN A 477 2.77 -29.14 25.07
CA GLN A 477 4.18 -29.54 25.10
C GLN A 477 5.02 -28.62 25.99
N LEU A 478 4.83 -27.30 25.92
CA LEU A 478 5.56 -26.33 26.74
C LEU A 478 5.29 -26.52 28.24
N LYS A 479 4.07 -26.92 28.63
CA LYS A 479 3.72 -27.26 30.03
C LYS A 479 4.58 -28.40 30.60
N ARG A 480 5.08 -29.29 29.74
CA ARG A 480 5.90 -30.46 30.15
C ARG A 480 7.39 -30.11 30.25
N ARG A 481 7.77 -28.84 30.09
CA ARG A 481 9.15 -28.36 30.04
C ARG A 481 9.36 -27.17 30.96
N LEU A 482 10.59 -27.00 31.43
CA LEU A 482 10.99 -25.76 32.09
C LEU A 482 11.03 -24.66 31.02
N THR A 483 10.04 -23.79 31.02
CA THR A 483 9.89 -22.74 29.99
C THR A 483 10.11 -21.36 30.62
N HIS A 484 11.05 -20.60 30.08
CA HIS A 484 11.30 -19.21 30.46
C HIS A 484 10.70 -18.30 29.40
N LEU A 485 9.79 -17.41 29.80
CA LEU A 485 9.14 -16.45 28.91
C LEU A 485 9.63 -15.04 29.21
N TYR A 486 10.21 -14.42 28.19
CA TYR A 486 10.62 -13.02 28.19
C TYR A 486 9.61 -12.21 27.37
N LEU A 487 8.78 -11.40 28.05
CA LEU A 487 7.68 -10.64 27.44
C LEU A 487 7.87 -9.13 27.53
N VAL A 488 7.42 -8.42 26.49
CA VAL A 488 7.41 -6.94 26.42
C VAL A 488 6.22 -6.35 27.19
N SER A 489 5.10 -7.07 27.26
CA SER A 489 3.93 -6.68 28.04
C SER A 489 3.26 -7.92 28.63
N LEU A 490 2.76 -7.80 29.86
CA LEU A 490 1.91 -8.83 30.46
C LEU A 490 0.66 -9.02 29.57
N PRO A 491 0.44 -10.21 29.00
CA PRO A 491 -0.77 -10.47 28.23
C PRO A 491 -1.98 -10.49 29.19
N ALA A 492 -3.14 -10.06 28.69
CA ALA A 492 -4.39 -9.99 29.48
C ALA A 492 -4.80 -11.36 30.07
N HIS A 493 -4.38 -12.46 29.43
CA HIS A 493 -4.58 -13.82 29.91
C HIS A 493 -3.30 -14.65 29.66
N LEU A 494 -2.48 -14.85 30.70
CA LEU A 494 -1.51 -15.94 30.72
C LEU A 494 -2.23 -17.24 31.09
N PRO A 495 -1.93 -18.37 30.42
CA PRO A 495 -2.41 -19.67 30.87
C PRO A 495 -1.91 -19.92 32.30
N SER A 496 -2.83 -20.07 33.25
CA SER A 496 -2.55 -20.28 34.68
C SER A 496 -1.74 -21.55 34.97
N ASP A 497 -1.61 -22.44 33.99
CA ASP A 497 -1.14 -23.81 34.19
C ASP A 497 0.22 -24.11 33.51
N LEU A 498 0.92 -23.09 32.99
CA LEU A 498 2.29 -23.28 32.49
C LEU A 498 3.26 -23.27 33.68
N ASN A 499 4.25 -24.16 33.67
CA ASN A 499 5.37 -24.12 34.60
C ASN A 499 6.45 -23.17 34.05
N TYR A 500 6.26 -21.86 34.24
CA TYR A 500 7.13 -20.83 33.67
C TYR A 500 7.73 -19.88 34.69
N THR A 501 8.90 -19.36 34.34
CA THR A 501 9.43 -18.13 34.93
C THR A 501 9.16 -16.99 33.95
N LEU A 502 8.59 -15.88 34.44
CA LEU A 502 8.28 -14.72 33.64
C LEU A 502 9.23 -13.58 33.99
N ASP A 503 9.93 -13.08 32.97
CA ASP A 503 10.70 -11.85 33.08
C ASP A 503 10.10 -10.80 32.14
N LEU A 504 9.75 -9.64 32.72
CA LEU A 504 9.36 -8.47 31.94
C LEU A 504 10.62 -7.80 31.41
N ILE A 505 10.73 -7.72 30.09
CA ILE A 505 11.79 -6.95 29.44
C ILE A 505 11.28 -5.52 29.27
N PRO A 506 12.04 -4.47 29.67
CA PRO A 506 11.66 -3.09 29.39
C PRO A 506 11.35 -2.92 27.90
N TYR A 507 10.33 -2.12 27.58
CA TYR A 507 9.70 -1.95 26.26
C TYR A 507 10.71 -1.65 25.15
N GLN A 508 11.43 -2.68 24.68
CA GLN A 508 12.41 -2.63 23.60
C GLN A 508 12.47 -3.99 22.91
N HIS A 509 11.54 -4.13 21.96
CA HIS A 509 11.81 -4.64 20.61
C HIS A 509 12.39 -6.06 20.39
N ALA A 510 12.00 -7.09 21.14
CA ALA A 510 12.03 -8.45 20.57
C ALA A 510 10.91 -8.56 19.51
N LYS A 511 11.14 -9.12 18.31
CA LYS A 511 10.07 -9.49 17.35
C LYS A 511 9.95 -10.99 17.24
#